data_AF-A0A970MUK0-F1
#
_entry.id   AF-A0A970MUK0-F1
#
_cell.length_a   1.000
_cell.length_b   1.000
_cell.length_c   1.000
_cell.angle_alpha   90.00
_cell.angle_beta   90.00
_cell.angle_gamma   90.00
#
_symmetry.space_group_name_H-M   'P 1'
#
loop_
_entity.id
_entity.type
_entity.pdbx_description
1 polymer ?
#
loop_
_entity_poly.entity_id
_entity_poly.type
_entity_poly.pdbx_seq_one_letter_code
_entity_poly.pdbx_strand_id
1 'polypeptide(L)'
;MPLTRSDMPKLLEDGLKTVFFEALDATAGEHSRIATVISSGSDQETYSWLGAVPAIREFVDERMPLGLLEHDYSIRNKTWESSIAIERAAIEDDKYGQIKLRVVSLAREAKRHMDELAFGLLKNGFTGKCYDG
;
A
#
# COMPACT_ATOMS: atom_id res chain seq x y z
N MET A 1 6.23 37.02 -14.07
CA MET A 1 5.78 37.43 -12.72
C MET A 1 6.97 37.29 -11.79
N PRO A 2 7.38 38.32 -11.02
CA PRO A 2 8.51 38.19 -10.10
C PRO A 2 8.12 37.31 -8.91
N LEU A 3 9.02 36.41 -8.49
CA LEU A 3 8.84 35.59 -7.29
C LEU A 3 8.89 36.49 -6.05
N THR A 4 7.86 36.43 -5.21
CA THR A 4 7.76 37.22 -3.98
C THR A 4 8.06 36.38 -2.75
N ARG A 5 8.39 37.03 -1.63
CA ARG A 5 8.71 36.35 -0.36
C ARG A 5 7.55 35.50 0.18
N SER A 6 6.32 35.85 -0.19
CA SER A 6 5.09 35.09 0.07
C SER A 6 5.01 33.77 -0.70
N ASP A 7 5.69 33.64 -1.83
CA ASP A 7 5.68 32.42 -2.66
C ASP A 7 6.67 31.36 -2.15
N MET A 8 7.62 31.74 -1.29
CA MET A 8 8.69 30.88 -0.79
C MET A 8 8.21 29.60 -0.07
N PRO A 9 7.22 29.63 0.85
CA PRO A 9 6.76 28.42 1.52
C PRO A 9 6.18 27.40 0.55
N LYS A 10 5.40 27.86 -0.43
CA LYS A 10 4.78 27.00 -1.44
C LYS A 10 5.83 26.32 -2.33
N LEU A 11 6.85 27.07 -2.74
CA LEU A 11 7.96 26.52 -3.54
C LEU A 11 8.80 25.51 -2.76
N LEU A 12 9.01 25.75 -1.46
CA LEU A 12 9.71 24.82 -0.59
C LEU A 12 8.92 23.52 -0.41
N GLU A 13 7.60 23.61 -0.20
CA GLU A 13 6.73 22.42 -0.13
C GLU A 13 6.81 21.59 -1.41
N ASP A 14 6.72 22.23 -2.58
CA ASP A 14 6.80 21.54 -3.87
C ASP A 14 8.18 20.91 -4.11
N GLY A 15 9.25 21.60 -3.69
CA GLY A 15 10.62 21.07 -3.72
C GLY A 15 10.81 19.86 -2.79
N LEU A 16 10.28 19.92 -1.56
CA LEU A 16 10.34 18.80 -0.62
C LEU A 16 9.49 17.61 -1.08
N LYS A 17 8.33 17.85 -1.69
CA LYS A 17 7.51 16.81 -2.33
C LYS A 17 8.28 16.11 -3.45
N THR A 18 8.99 16.88 -4.27
CA THR A 18 9.81 16.31 -5.36
C THR A 18 10.90 15.40 -4.79
N VAL A 19 11.63 15.86 -3.77
CA VAL A 19 12.65 15.05 -3.08
C VAL A 19 12.03 13.79 -2.47
N PHE A 20 10.83 13.88 -1.89
CA PHE A 20 10.13 12.73 -1.34
C PHE A 20 9.84 11.68 -2.41
N PHE A 21 9.25 12.08 -3.54
CA PHE A 21 8.92 11.13 -4.62
C PHE A 21 10.17 10.55 -5.28
N GLU A 22 11.21 11.34 -5.50
CA GLU A 22 12.50 10.84 -5.98
C GLU A 22 13.10 9.79 -5.03
N ALA A 23 13.06 10.05 -3.72
CA ALA A 23 13.54 9.11 -2.72
C ALA A 23 12.66 7.86 -2.61
N LEU A 24 11.34 8.01 -2.80
CA LEU A 24 10.37 6.92 -2.79
C LEU A 24 10.62 5.97 -3.96
N ASP A 25 10.88 6.51 -5.15
CA ASP A 25 11.17 5.72 -6.35
C ASP A 25 12.55 5.08 -6.30
N ALA A 26 13.55 5.76 -5.76
CA ALA A 26 14.90 5.22 -5.59
C ALA A 26 14.98 4.11 -4.51
N THR A 27 14.04 4.07 -3.57
CA THR A 27 14.01 3.06 -2.51
C THR A 27 13.29 1.81 -3.00
N ALA A 28 14.05 0.75 -3.24
CA ALA A 28 13.49 -0.57 -3.56
C ALA A 28 12.76 -1.15 -2.33
N GLY A 29 11.49 -1.54 -2.52
CA GLY A 29 10.72 -2.27 -1.52
C GLY A 29 10.73 -3.77 -1.82
N GLU A 30 10.90 -4.58 -0.79
CA GLU A 30 11.02 -6.03 -0.91
C GLU A 30 9.66 -6.72 -1.12
N HIS A 31 8.54 -6.07 -0.78
CA HIS A 31 7.18 -6.60 -0.98
C HIS A 31 6.91 -7.04 -2.43
N SER A 32 7.47 -6.34 -3.41
CA SER A 32 7.32 -6.66 -4.84
C SER A 32 7.92 -8.02 -5.25
N ARG A 33 8.86 -8.54 -4.45
CA ARG A 33 9.48 -9.86 -4.68
C ARG A 33 8.67 -11.02 -4.12
N ILE A 34 7.79 -10.74 -3.15
CA ILE A 34 7.02 -11.76 -2.43
C ILE A 34 5.52 -11.72 -2.73
N ALA A 35 5.02 -10.60 -3.27
CA ALA A 35 3.60 -10.40 -3.56
C ALA A 35 3.38 -9.70 -4.90
N THR A 36 2.27 -10.01 -5.55
CA THR A 36 1.82 -9.29 -6.75
C THR A 36 1.14 -7.98 -6.34
N VAL A 37 1.58 -6.86 -6.93
CA VAL A 37 0.99 -5.55 -6.69
C VAL A 37 -0.15 -5.32 -7.68
N ILE A 38 -1.37 -5.21 -7.16
CA ILE A 38 -2.57 -4.87 -7.94
C ILE A 38 -3.02 -3.47 -7.51
N SER A 39 -3.31 -2.61 -8.49
CA SER A 39 -3.86 -1.28 -8.20
C SER A 39 -5.35 -1.40 -7.87
N SER A 40 -5.76 -0.79 -6.76
CA SER A 40 -7.16 -0.71 -6.32
C SER A 40 -7.62 0.75 -6.36
N GLY A 41 -8.84 0.98 -6.84
CA GLY A 41 -9.47 2.30 -6.91
C GLY A 41 -10.73 2.44 -6.04
N SER A 42 -11.23 1.35 -5.47
CA SER A 42 -12.46 1.30 -4.66
C SER A 42 -12.14 1.30 -3.17
N ASP A 43 -13.10 1.57 -2.27
CA ASP A 43 -12.88 1.44 -0.81
C ASP A 43 -12.63 -0.02 -0.38
N GLN A 44 -13.18 -0.96 -1.16
CA GLN A 44 -13.08 -2.39 -0.91
C GLN A 44 -13.00 -3.13 -2.25
N GLU A 45 -12.09 -4.09 -2.33
CA GLU A 45 -12.00 -5.02 -3.45
C GLU A 45 -12.53 -6.38 -2.98
N THR A 46 -13.60 -6.84 -3.61
CA THR A 46 -14.17 -8.17 -3.35
C THR A 46 -13.77 -9.09 -4.49
N TYR A 47 -13.04 -10.14 -4.14
CA TYR A 47 -12.64 -11.18 -5.07
C TYR A 47 -13.54 -12.38 -4.84
N SER A 48 -14.43 -12.61 -5.79
CA SER A 48 -15.34 -13.75 -5.79
C SER A 48 -14.81 -14.78 -6.79
N TRP A 49 -14.59 -16.01 -6.33
CA TRP A 49 -14.20 -17.12 -7.18
C TRP A 49 -15.29 -18.19 -7.18
N LEU A 50 -15.52 -18.80 -8.35
CA LEU A 50 -16.31 -20.02 -8.47
C LEU A 50 -15.61 -21.11 -7.66
N GLY A 51 -16.25 -21.60 -6.60
CA GLY A 51 -15.72 -22.70 -5.81
C GLY A 51 -15.86 -24.05 -6.50
N ALA A 52 -15.55 -25.09 -5.73
CA ALA A 52 -15.38 -26.43 -6.24
C ALA A 52 -16.63 -26.95 -6.98
N VAL A 53 -16.38 -27.64 -8.10
CA VAL A 53 -17.42 -28.40 -8.80
C VAL A 53 -17.95 -29.48 -7.85
N PRO A 54 -19.28 -29.67 -7.77
CA PRO A 54 -19.87 -30.71 -6.94
C PRO A 54 -19.28 -32.09 -7.25
N ALA A 55 -19.16 -32.94 -6.23
CA ALA A 55 -18.67 -34.30 -6.40
C ALA A 55 -19.55 -35.10 -7.38
N ILE A 56 -18.91 -35.95 -8.18
CA ILE A 56 -19.62 -36.85 -9.11
C ILE A 56 -20.40 -37.87 -8.28
N ARG A 57 -21.71 -37.96 -8.52
CA ARG A 57 -22.60 -38.98 -7.97
C ARG A 57 -23.09 -39.91 -9.07
N GLU A 58 -23.45 -41.13 -8.68
CA GLU A 58 -24.10 -42.07 -9.57
C GLU A 58 -25.39 -41.47 -10.14
N PHE A 59 -25.61 -41.66 -11.44
CA PHE A 59 -26.75 -41.12 -12.16
C PHE A 59 -27.95 -42.04 -11.98
N VAL A 60 -28.90 -41.64 -11.13
CA VAL A 60 -30.05 -42.50 -10.78
C VAL A 60 -31.29 -42.20 -11.64
N ASP A 61 -31.56 -40.93 -11.94
CA ASP A 61 -32.76 -40.53 -12.69
C ASP A 61 -32.60 -39.14 -13.36
N GLU A 62 -32.98 -38.06 -12.67
CA GLU A 62 -32.89 -36.70 -13.20
C GLU A 62 -31.56 -36.00 -12.86
N ARG A 63 -31.14 -35.08 -13.75
CA ARG A 63 -30.01 -34.18 -13.48
C ARG A 63 -30.40 -33.19 -12.41
N MET A 64 -29.75 -33.27 -11.25
CA MET A 64 -29.80 -32.25 -10.21
C MET A 64 -28.52 -31.39 -10.27
N PRO A 65 -28.52 -30.24 -10.96
CA PRO A 65 -27.41 -29.29 -10.92
C PRO A 65 -27.29 -28.70 -9.51
N LEU A 66 -26.11 -28.77 -8.93
CA LEU A 66 -25.77 -28.05 -7.71
C LEU A 66 -25.08 -26.74 -8.10
N GLY A 67 -25.42 -25.66 -7.40
CA GLY A 67 -24.70 -24.38 -7.54
C GLY A 67 -23.24 -24.56 -7.13
N LEU A 68 -22.35 -23.82 -7.80
CA LEU A 68 -20.96 -23.74 -7.39
C LEU A 68 -20.92 -23.02 -6.04
N LEU A 69 -20.17 -23.55 -5.08
CA LEU A 69 -19.97 -22.88 -3.80
C LEU A 69 -19.24 -21.56 -4.07
N GLU A 70 -19.85 -20.42 -3.77
CA GLU A 70 -19.16 -19.14 -3.91
C GLU A 70 -18.32 -18.91 -2.66
N HIS A 71 -17.02 -18.69 -2.88
CA HIS A 71 -16.16 -18.15 -1.84
C HIS A 71 -15.81 -16.72 -2.24
N ASP A 72 -15.98 -15.80 -1.30
CA ASP A 72 -15.59 -14.42 -1.45
C ASP A 72 -14.61 -14.05 -0.35
N TYR A 73 -13.57 -13.28 -0.71
CA TYR A 73 -12.79 -12.56 0.27
C TYR A 73 -12.73 -11.09 -0.15
N SER A 74 -12.86 -10.23 0.84
CA SER A 74 -12.88 -8.80 0.63
C SER A 74 -11.71 -8.14 1.33
N ILE A 75 -10.93 -7.37 0.59
CA ILE A 75 -9.85 -6.55 1.13
C ILE A 75 -10.37 -5.11 1.21
N ARG A 76 -10.38 -4.55 2.43
CA ARG A 76 -10.73 -3.14 2.64
C ARG A 76 -9.47 -2.29 2.63
N ASN A 77 -9.50 -1.20 1.87
CA ASN A 77 -8.42 -0.23 1.85
C ASN A 77 -8.35 0.53 3.18
N LYS A 78 -7.13 0.71 3.67
CA LYS A 78 -6.85 1.47 4.91
C LYS A 78 -5.97 2.65 4.56
N THR A 79 -6.30 3.80 5.14
CA THR A 79 -5.49 5.01 5.04
C THR A 79 -4.42 5.01 6.13
N TRP A 80 -3.21 5.41 5.73
CA TRP A 80 -2.04 5.48 6.61
C TRP A 80 -1.42 6.87 6.52
N GLU A 81 -0.87 7.35 7.63
CA GLU A 81 -0.28 8.68 7.71
C GLU A 81 1.08 8.63 8.40
N SER A 82 2.02 9.42 7.86
CA SER A 82 3.24 9.82 8.55
C SER A 82 3.55 11.26 8.17
N SER A 83 3.50 12.16 9.15
CA SER A 83 3.57 13.61 8.95
C SER A 83 4.78 14.19 9.68
N ILE A 84 5.44 15.18 9.08
CA ILE A 84 6.57 15.92 9.66
C ILE A 84 6.21 17.40 9.73
N ALA A 85 6.36 18.01 10.91
CA ALA A 85 6.25 19.45 11.10
C ALA A 85 7.65 20.09 11.15
N ILE A 86 7.83 21.21 10.47
CA ILE A 86 9.11 21.93 10.42
C ILE A 86 8.86 23.39 10.79
N GLU A 87 9.61 23.89 11.76
CA GLU A 87 9.55 25.30 12.15
C GLU A 87 10.19 26.18 11.07
N ARG A 88 9.62 27.37 10.84
CA ARG A 88 10.17 28.34 9.89
C ARG A 88 11.63 28.69 10.18
N ALA A 89 11.97 28.91 11.46
CA ALA A 89 13.33 29.24 11.86
C ALA A 89 14.31 28.13 11.47
N ALA A 90 13.92 26.86 11.63
CA ALA A 90 14.74 25.71 11.23
C ALA A 90 14.97 25.64 9.72
N ILE A 91 14.06 26.16 8.89
CA ILE A 91 14.24 26.28 7.44
C ILE A 91 15.25 27.37 7.09
N GLU A 92 15.14 28.53 7.74
CA GLU A 92 16.06 29.66 7.52
C GLU A 92 17.49 29.33 7.99
N ASP A 93 17.60 28.52 9.05
CA ASP A 93 18.87 28.10 9.65
C ASP A 93 19.39 26.73 9.15
N ASP A 94 18.80 26.12 8.11
CA ASP A 94 19.21 24.77 7.64
C ASP A 94 20.60 24.81 6.97
N LYS A 95 21.64 24.67 7.79
CA LYS A 95 23.04 24.71 7.35
C LYS A 95 23.56 23.37 6.82
N TYR A 96 22.92 22.26 7.18
CA TYR A 96 23.43 20.91 6.91
C TYR A 96 22.48 20.06 6.06
N GLY A 97 21.40 20.65 5.52
CA GLY A 97 20.42 19.93 4.72
C GLY A 97 19.68 18.87 5.54
N GLN A 98 19.50 19.10 6.84
CA GLN A 98 18.92 18.10 7.73
C GLN A 98 17.47 17.83 7.35
N ILE A 99 16.75 18.86 6.92
CA ILE A 99 15.37 18.76 6.49
C ILE A 99 15.25 17.80 5.31
N LYS A 100 16.13 17.95 4.31
CA LYS A 100 16.17 17.07 3.14
C LYS A 100 16.39 15.62 3.56
N LEU A 101 17.32 15.36 4.47
CA LEU A 101 17.60 14.01 4.97
C LEU A 101 16.37 13.41 5.69
N ARG A 102 15.63 14.22 6.46
CA ARG A 102 14.40 13.76 7.12
C ARG A 102 13.30 13.38 6.13
N VAL A 103 13.13 14.15 5.06
CA VAL A 103 12.17 13.84 3.99
C VAL A 103 12.55 12.56 3.24
N VAL A 104 13.85 12.37 2.95
CA VAL A 104 14.34 11.10 2.36
C VAL A 104 14.07 9.92 3.29
N SER A 105 14.31 10.08 4.60
CA SER A 105 13.98 9.04 5.57
C SER A 105 12.47 8.76 5.62
N LEU A 106 11.61 9.78 5.52
CA LEU A 106 10.16 9.60 5.46
C LEU A 106 9.74 8.73 4.27
N ALA A 107 10.35 8.93 3.10
CA ALA A 107 10.09 8.11 1.92
C ALA A 107 10.51 6.64 2.13
N ARG A 108 11.63 6.41 2.84
CA ARG A 108 12.07 5.05 3.21
C ARG A 108 11.13 4.38 4.19
N GLU A 109 10.63 5.12 5.18
CA GLU A 109 9.63 4.62 6.13
C GLU A 109 8.35 4.20 5.42
N ALA A 110 7.90 4.96 4.41
CA ALA A 110 6.73 4.60 3.60
C ALA A 110 6.93 3.25 2.88
N LYS A 111 8.11 3.00 2.28
CA LYS A 111 8.43 1.69 1.68
C LYS A 111 8.54 0.58 2.71
N ARG A 112 9.20 0.84 3.84
CA ARG A 112 9.33 -0.14 4.93
C ARG A 112 7.96 -0.55 5.47
N HIS A 113 7.02 0.39 5.56
CA HIS A 113 5.67 0.08 6.00
C HIS A 113 4.95 -0.90 5.05
N MET A 114 5.13 -0.75 3.73
CA MET A 114 4.61 -1.72 2.75
C MET A 114 5.20 -3.11 2.96
N ASP A 115 6.51 -3.18 3.24
CA ASP A 115 7.21 -4.43 3.50
C ASP A 115 6.74 -5.07 4.82
N GLU A 116 6.57 -4.28 5.89
CA GLU A 116 6.04 -4.73 7.18
C GLU A 116 4.64 -5.34 7.04
N LEU A 117 3.77 -4.75 6.23
CA LEU A 117 2.45 -5.29 5.95
C LEU A 117 2.55 -6.64 5.22
N ALA A 118 3.39 -6.73 4.19
CA ALA A 118 3.56 -7.96 3.40
C ALA A 118 4.18 -9.11 4.23
N PHE A 119 5.24 -8.82 4.98
CA PHE A 119 5.87 -9.81 5.87
C PHE A 119 4.97 -10.19 7.05
N GLY A 120 4.19 -9.24 7.58
CA GLY A 120 3.19 -9.50 8.60
C GLY A 120 2.11 -10.49 8.13
N LEU A 121 1.66 -10.34 6.88
CA LEU A 121 0.73 -11.29 6.27
C LEU A 121 1.36 -12.67 6.09
N LEU A 122 2.59 -12.77 5.59
CA LEU A 122 3.30 -14.04 5.46
C LEU A 122 3.45 -14.77 6.80
N LYS A 123 3.80 -14.05 7.86
CA LYS A 123 3.90 -14.62 9.21
C LYS A 123 2.57 -15.18 9.70
N ASN A 124 1.47 -14.47 9.43
CA ASN A 124 0.12 -14.85 9.84
C ASN A 124 -0.56 -15.81 8.86
N GLY A 125 0.05 -16.12 7.72
CA GLY A 125 -0.54 -17.00 6.70
C GLY A 125 -0.78 -18.43 7.17
N PHE A 126 -0.07 -18.87 8.22
CA PHE A 126 -0.26 -20.21 8.81
C PHE A 126 -1.33 -20.28 9.90
N THR A 127 -1.92 -19.15 10.31
CA THR A 127 -2.88 -19.08 11.43
C THR A 127 -4.14 -18.31 11.10
N GLY A 128 -4.08 -17.41 10.11
CA GLY A 128 -5.21 -16.65 9.60
C GLY A 128 -6.09 -17.54 8.72
N LYS A 129 -7.40 -17.37 8.85
CA LYS A 129 -8.37 -18.02 7.96
C LYS A 129 -8.22 -17.44 6.55
N CYS A 130 -7.58 -18.20 5.67
CA CYS A 130 -7.51 -17.94 4.24
C CYS A 130 -8.36 -18.97 3.49
N TYR A 131 -8.43 -18.86 2.17
CA TYR A 131 -9.14 -19.84 1.34
C TYR A 131 -8.56 -21.27 1.49
N ASP A 132 -7.25 -21.38 1.75
CA ASP A 132 -6.52 -22.64 1.90
C ASP A 132 -6.54 -23.25 3.32
N GLY A 133 -7.19 -22.59 4.28
CA GLY A 133 -7.43 -23.12 5.64
C GLY A 133 -6.58 -22.49 6.73
#